data_AF-A0A395LS41-F1
#
_entry.id   AF-A0A395LS41-F1
#
_cell.length_a   1.000
_cell.length_b   1.000
_cell.length_c   1.000
_cell.angle_alpha   90.00
_cell.angle_beta   90.00
_cell.angle_gamma   90.00
#
_symmetry.space_group_name_H-M   'P 1'
#
loop_
_entity.id
_entity.type
_entity.pdbx_description
1 polymer ?
#
loop_
_entity_poly.entity_id
_entity_poly.type
_entity_poly.pdbx_seq_one_letter_code
_entity_poly.pdbx_strand_id
1 'polypeptide(L)' 'MGELKSKVKGNVNEAVGEAKQQSNDPETRAEGRGQEAKGKAQQAKGEVQGALGDDI' A
#
# COMPACT_ATOMS: atom_id res chain seq x y z
N MET A 1 -3.29 17.71 9.26
CA MET A 1 -3.56 17.72 7.80
C MET A 1 -3.02 16.47 7.07
N GLY A 2 -3.09 15.28 7.67
CA GLY A 2 -2.47 14.04 7.13
C GLY A 2 -3.46 12.98 6.64
N GLU A 3 -4.67 12.93 7.21
CA GLU A 3 -5.63 11.85 6.92
C GLU A 3 -6.22 11.93 5.52
N LEU A 4 -6.58 13.12 5.03
CA LEU A 4 -7.15 13.30 3.69
C LEU A 4 -6.15 12.94 2.59
N LYS A 5 -4.88 13.33 2.74
CA LYS A 5 -3.79 12.92 1.82
C LYS A 5 -3.51 11.42 1.90
N SER A 6 -3.56 10.84 3.09
CA SER A 6 -3.31 9.40 3.30
C SER A 6 -4.45 8.55 2.74
N LYS A 7 -5.71 8.95 2.93
CA LYS A 7 -6.89 8.29 2.32
C LYS A 7 -6.86 8.37 0.80
N VAL A 8 -6.57 9.55 0.23
CA VAL A 8 -6.46 9.70 -1.22
C VAL A 8 -5.33 8.83 -1.76
N LYS A 9 -4.16 8.79 -1.11
CA LYS A 9 -3.04 7.95 -1.53
C LYS A 9 -3.34 6.45 -1.41
N GLY A 10 -4.07 6.04 -0.36
CA GLY A 10 -4.58 4.68 -0.20
C GLY A 10 -5.48 4.28 -1.36
N ASN A 11 -6.52 5.08 -1.62
CA ASN A 11 -7.49 4.81 -2.69
C ASN A 11 -6.85 4.82 -4.09
N VAL A 12 -5.89 5.71 -4.35
CA VAL A 12 -5.17 5.75 -5.64
C VAL A 12 -4.27 4.53 -5.81
N ASN A 13 -3.55 4.11 -4.77
CA ASN A 13 -2.72 2.92 -4.83
C ASN A 13 -3.56 1.64 -5.00
N GLU A 14 -4.72 1.58 -4.36
CA GLU A 14 -5.66 0.47 -4.48
C GLU A 14 -6.23 0.40 -5.89
N ALA A 15 -6.70 1.52 -6.44
CA ALA A 15 -7.20 1.59 -7.82
C ALA A 15 -6.14 1.24 -8.87
N VAL A 16 -4.89 1.69 -8.68
CA VAL A 16 -3.76 1.33 -9.57
C VAL A 16 -3.40 -0.14 -9.43
N GLY A 17 -3.46 -0.69 -8.21
CA GLY A 17 -3.26 -2.11 -7.95
C GLY A 17 -4.31 -2.96 -8.65
N GLU A 18 -5.59 -2.65 -8.49
CA GLU A 18 -6.69 -3.34 -9.17
C GLU A 18 -6.59 -3.24 -10.69
N ALA A 19 -6.27 -2.06 -11.23
CA ALA A 19 -6.07 -1.87 -12.67
C ALA A 19 -4.90 -2.71 -13.20
N LYS A 20 -3.78 -2.79 -12.46
CA LYS A 20 -2.65 -3.67 -12.80
C LYS A 20 -3.02 -5.15 -12.70
N GLN A 21 -3.85 -5.54 -11.74
CA GLN A 21 -4.33 -6.92 -11.61
C GLN A 21 -5.29 -7.33 -12.74
N GLN A 22 -6.10 -6.39 -13.26
CA GLN A 22 -6.95 -6.61 -14.43
C GLN A 22 -6.20 -6.62 -15.77
N SER A 23 -4.94 -6.16 -15.81
CA SER A 23 -4.11 -6.25 -17.01
C SER A 23 -4.00 -7.71 -17.48
N ASN A 24 -4.03 -7.94 -18.80
CA ASN A 24 -3.79 -9.26 -19.39
C ASN A 24 -2.29 -9.62 -19.44
N ASP A 25 -1.44 -8.69 -19.03
CA ASP A 25 0.01 -8.84 -19.07
C ASP A 25 0.55 -9.44 -17.75
N PRO A 26 1.17 -10.64 -17.78
CA PRO A 26 1.59 -11.33 -16.57
C PRO A 26 2.67 -10.58 -15.79
N GLU A 27 3.54 -9.82 -16.46
CA GLU A 27 4.53 -8.97 -15.79
C GLU A 27 3.84 -7.83 -15.01
N THR A 28 2.83 -7.20 -15.60
CA THR A 28 2.07 -6.13 -14.93
C THR A 28 1.36 -6.63 -13.67
N ARG A 29 0.82 -7.87 -13.69
CA ARG A 29 0.22 -8.50 -12.51
C ARG A 29 1.25 -8.82 -11.43
N ALA A 30 2.42 -9.31 -11.82
CA ALA A 30 3.50 -9.61 -10.88
C ALA A 30 4.01 -8.33 -10.19
N GLU A 31 4.20 -7.25 -10.96
CA GLU A 31 4.53 -5.93 -10.40
C GLU A 31 3.44 -5.42 -9.44
N GLY A 32 2.16 -5.54 -9.80
CA GLY A 32 1.05 -5.14 -8.94
C GLY A 32 1.07 -5.87 -7.59
N ARG A 33 1.27 -7.19 -7.61
CA ARG A 33 1.42 -7.99 -6.38
C ARG A 33 2.64 -7.60 -5.56
N GLY A 34 3.78 -7.32 -6.22
CA GLY A 34 4.99 -6.84 -5.55
C GLY A 34 4.79 -5.49 -4.86
N GLN A 35 4.08 -4.56 -5.51
CA GLN A 35 3.74 -3.26 -4.93
C GLN A 35 2.78 -3.39 -3.74
N GLU A 36 1.78 -4.26 -3.83
CA GLU A 36 0.84 -4.53 -2.73
C GLU A 36 1.56 -5.12 -1.51
N ALA A 37 2.43 -6.12 -1.72
CA ALA A 37 3.22 -6.73 -0.66
C ALA A 37 4.15 -5.72 0.02
N LYS A 38 4.81 -4.85 -0.77
CA LYS A 38 5.64 -3.76 -0.25
C LYS A 38 4.83 -2.75 0.56
N GLY A 39 3.64 -2.36 0.08
CA GLY A 39 2.72 -1.47 0.78
C GLY A 39 2.30 -2.04 2.13
N LYS A 40 1.85 -3.30 2.16
CA LYS A 40 1.48 -4.02 3.38
C LYS A 40 2.64 -4.14 4.36
N ALA A 41 3.85 -4.45 3.89
CA ALA A 41 5.03 -4.53 4.73
C ALA A 41 5.40 -3.16 5.36
N GLN A 42 5.29 -2.07 4.61
CA GLN A 42 5.51 -0.72 5.13
C GLN A 42 4.46 -0.32 6.16
N GLN A 43 3.20 -0.68 5.92
CA GLN A 43 2.10 -0.42 6.84
C GLN A 43 2.28 -1.19 8.14
N ALA A 44 2.55 -2.50 8.08
CA ALA A 44 2.85 -3.33 9.24
C ALA A 44 4.07 -2.83 10.03
N LYS A 45 5.13 -2.40 9.33
CA LYS A 45 6.29 -1.76 9.99
C LYS A 45 5.91 -0.46 10.68
N GLY A 46 5.09 0.37 10.04
CA GLY A 46 4.58 1.62 10.62
C GLY A 46 3.69 1.37 11.84
N GLU A 47 2.83 0.35 11.79
CA GLU A 47 1.98 -0.07 12.91
C GLU A 47 2.81 -0.59 14.09
N VAL A 48 3.82 -1.43 13.83
CA VAL A 48 4.75 -1.90 14.87
C VAL A 48 5.56 -0.74 15.46
N GLN A 49 6.03 0.20 14.63
CA GLN A 49 6.75 1.37 15.11
C GLN A 49 5.86 2.34 15.88
N GLY A 50 4.61 2.52 15.48
CA GLY A 50 3.62 3.28 16.23
C GLY A 50 3.34 2.61 17.57
N ALA A 51 2.99 1.32 17.57
CA ALA A 51 2.70 0.58 18.79
C ALA A 51 3.88 0.49 19.78
N LEU A 52 5.13 0.49 19.31
CA LEU A 52 6.32 0.49 20.17
C LEU A 52 6.87 1.89 20.47
N GLY A 53 6.45 2.91 19.71
CA GLY A 53 6.95 4.28 19.79
C GLY A 53 5.96 5.27 20.43
N ASP A 54 4.67 4.95 20.49
CA ASP A 54 3.64 5.69 21.23
C ASP A 54 3.72 5.47 22.77
N ASP A 55 4.59 4.57 23.24
CA ASP A 55 4.86 4.33 24.66
C ASP A 55 5.95 5.27 25.26
N ILE A 56 6.31 6.39 24.60
CA ILE A 56 7.22 7.43 25.12
C ILE A 56 6.52 8.80 25.22
#